data_AF-A0A7W0T274-F1
#
_entry.id   AF-A0A7W0T274-F1
#
_cell.length_a   1.000
_cell.length_b   1.000
_cell.length_c   1.000
_cell.angle_alpha   90.00
_cell.angle_beta   90.00
_cell.angle_gamma   90.00
#
_symmetry.space_group_name_H-M   'P 1'
#
loop_
_entity.id
_entity.type
_entity.pdbx_description
1 polymer ?
#
loop_
_entity_poly.entity_id
_entity_poly.type
_entity_poly.pdbx_seq_one_letter_code
_entity_poly.pdbx_strand_id
1 'polypeptide(L)'
;MSASFTGAALPVCGVDVLIVVVQPWILADPHEAQLYVIAFALRFDRTIVLMAQDDRRVPTYYGPAPIVRALGVLPFEIIPWQRMPYQLPRPRAWQLPIPPEPPPYDSRVLSASLGDSDPPPCARTTAS
;
A
#
# COMPACT_ATOMS: atom_id res chain seq x y z
N MET A 1 2.36 5.81 -19.91
CA MET A 1 1.60 4.55 -19.88
C MET A 1 0.93 4.42 -18.53
N SER A 2 -0.40 4.32 -18.48
CA SER A 2 -1.11 4.01 -17.23
C SER A 2 -1.03 2.52 -16.97
N ALA A 3 -0.55 2.12 -15.79
CA ALA A 3 -0.62 0.73 -15.37
C ALA A 3 -2.09 0.34 -15.14
N SER A 4 -2.50 -0.81 -15.67
CA SER A 4 -3.84 -1.36 -15.48
C SER A 4 -3.75 -2.87 -15.28
N PHE A 5 -4.75 -3.42 -14.61
CA PHE A 5 -4.87 -4.85 -14.33
C PHE A 5 -6.30 -5.32 -14.62
N THR A 6 -6.49 -6.63 -14.77
CA THR A 6 -7.83 -7.20 -14.89
C THR A 6 -8.33 -7.57 -13.50
N GLY A 7 -9.57 -7.22 -13.18
CA GLY A 7 -10.18 -7.55 -11.90
C GLY A 7 -11.69 -7.46 -11.96
N ALA A 8 -12.35 -7.71 -10.84
CA ALA A 8 -13.79 -7.56 -10.70
C ALA A 8 -14.12 -7.00 -9.33
N ALA A 9 -15.01 -6.02 -9.30
CA ALA A 9 -15.49 -5.39 -8.09
C ALA A 9 -16.95 -5.80 -7.87
N LEU A 10 -17.24 -6.51 -6.79
CA LEU A 10 -18.60 -6.96 -6.48
C LEU A 10 -18.79 -7.15 -4.96
N PRO A 11 -20.01 -6.93 -4.45
CA PRO A 11 -20.35 -7.29 -3.09
C PRO A 11 -20.49 -8.81 -2.96
N VAL A 12 -19.84 -9.40 -1.95
CA VAL A 12 -19.95 -10.83 -1.62
C VAL A 12 -20.22 -10.95 -0.13
N CYS A 13 -21.29 -11.66 0.25
CA CYS A 13 -21.68 -11.84 1.66
C CYS A 13 -21.81 -10.53 2.46
N GLY A 14 -22.24 -9.43 1.82
CA GLY A 14 -22.38 -8.12 2.46
C GLY A 14 -21.08 -7.31 2.58
N VAL A 15 -19.99 -7.78 1.99
CA VAL A 15 -18.68 -7.10 1.98
C VAL A 15 -18.29 -6.73 0.55
N ASP A 16 -17.79 -5.51 0.34
CA ASP A 16 -17.25 -5.10 -0.95
C ASP A 16 -15.90 -5.79 -1.22
N VAL A 17 -15.89 -6.64 -2.25
CA VAL A 17 -14.72 -7.43 -2.64
C VAL A 17 -14.14 -6.91 -3.94
N LEU A 18 -12.82 -6.85 -4.01
CA LEU A 18 -12.05 -6.67 -5.23
C LEU A 18 -11.31 -7.96 -5.54
N ILE A 19 -11.71 -8.63 -6.62
CA ILE A 19 -10.99 -9.76 -7.20
C ILE A 19 -9.92 -9.21 -8.14
N VAL A 20 -8.68 -9.58 -7.93
CA VAL A 20 -7.52 -9.17 -8.74
C VAL A 20 -6.99 -10.38 -9.49
N VAL A 21 -6.92 -10.31 -10.81
CA VAL A 21 -6.30 -11.36 -11.62
C VAL A 21 -4.79 -11.22 -11.57
N VAL A 22 -4.12 -12.25 -11.05
CA VAL A 22 -2.66 -12.33 -10.89
C VAL A 22 -2.11 -13.52 -11.66
N GLN A 23 -0.78 -13.56 -11.79
CA GLN A 23 -0.10 -14.71 -12.40
C GLN A 23 -0.09 -15.91 -11.45
N PRO A 24 -0.17 -17.17 -11.93
CA PRO A 24 -0.26 -18.36 -11.07
C PRO A 24 0.89 -18.53 -10.09
N TRP A 25 2.12 -18.12 -10.46
CA TRP A 25 3.29 -18.22 -9.58
C TRP A 25 3.17 -17.36 -8.32
N ILE A 26 2.33 -16.31 -8.32
CA ILE A 26 2.04 -15.51 -7.13
C ILE A 26 1.24 -16.33 -6.12
N LEU A 27 0.30 -17.17 -6.60
CA LEU A 27 -0.50 -18.04 -5.71
C LEU A 27 0.24 -19.31 -5.29
N ALA A 28 1.35 -19.64 -5.96
CA ALA A 28 2.17 -20.80 -5.62
C ALA A 28 2.93 -20.60 -4.29
N ASP A 29 3.23 -19.35 -3.91
CA ASP A 29 3.83 -18.98 -2.62
C ASP A 29 2.83 -18.17 -1.78
N PRO A 30 2.35 -18.72 -0.63
CA PRO A 30 1.46 -18.00 0.26
C PRO A 30 2.02 -16.67 0.78
N HIS A 31 3.35 -16.55 0.94
CA HIS A 31 3.97 -15.30 1.38
C HIS A 31 3.86 -14.23 0.31
N GLU A 32 4.18 -14.58 -0.94
CA GLU A 32 4.05 -13.68 -2.09
C GLU A 32 2.58 -13.25 -2.27
N ALA A 33 1.64 -14.20 -2.24
CA ALA A 33 0.21 -13.91 -2.31
C ALA A 33 -0.24 -12.92 -1.21
N GLN A 34 0.25 -13.09 0.02
CA GLN A 34 -0.08 -12.19 1.12
C GLN A 34 0.50 -10.78 0.91
N LEU A 35 1.71 -10.66 0.39
CA LEU A 35 2.29 -9.36 0.03
C LEU A 35 1.45 -8.63 -1.02
N TYR A 36 0.96 -9.33 -2.03
CA TYR A 36 0.06 -8.76 -3.03
C TYR A 36 -1.27 -8.32 -2.42
N VAL A 37 -1.88 -9.15 -1.57
CA VAL A 37 -3.11 -8.77 -0.85
C VAL A 37 -2.89 -7.46 -0.08
N ILE A 38 -1.79 -7.34 0.67
CA ILE A 38 -1.47 -6.13 1.43
C ILE A 38 -1.27 -4.93 0.50
N ALA A 39 -0.49 -5.08 -0.57
CA ALA A 39 -0.23 -4.00 -1.51
C ALA A 39 -1.51 -3.45 -2.17
N PHE A 40 -2.42 -4.34 -2.58
CA PHE A 40 -3.72 -3.96 -3.12
C PHE A 40 -4.64 -3.40 -2.03
N ALA A 41 -4.65 -3.95 -0.82
CA ALA A 41 -5.51 -3.44 0.28
C ALA A 41 -5.11 -2.03 0.72
N LEU A 42 -3.82 -1.71 0.74
CA LEU A 42 -3.34 -0.35 1.00
C LEU A 42 -3.82 0.65 -0.04
N ARG A 43 -4.09 0.17 -1.26
CA ARG A 43 -4.46 1.01 -2.39
C ARG A 43 -5.97 1.10 -2.59
N PHE A 44 -6.68 0.02 -2.30
CA PHE A 44 -8.10 -0.13 -2.53
C PHE A 44 -8.76 -0.44 -1.19
N ASP A 45 -9.66 0.44 -0.75
CA ASP A 45 -10.44 0.31 0.50
C ASP A 45 -11.54 -0.76 0.34
N ARG A 46 -11.12 -1.99 0.03
CA ARG A 46 -11.97 -3.14 -0.27
C ARG A 46 -11.29 -4.41 0.22
N THR A 47 -12.08 -5.46 0.45
CA THR A 47 -11.50 -6.77 0.74
C THR A 47 -10.89 -7.34 -0.52
N ILE A 48 -9.59 -7.66 -0.48
CA ILE A 48 -8.87 -8.16 -1.65
C ILE A 48 -8.95 -9.68 -1.70
N VAL A 49 -9.27 -10.20 -2.88
CA VAL A 49 -9.13 -11.60 -3.25
C VAL A 49 -8.26 -11.68 -4.48
N LEU A 50 -7.21 -12.49 -4.45
CA LEU A 50 -6.40 -12.77 -5.62
C LEU A 50 -7.01 -13.96 -6.36
N MET A 51 -6.95 -13.92 -7.69
CA MET A 51 -7.35 -15.03 -8.54
C MET A 51 -6.29 -15.27 -9.60
N ALA A 52 -5.93 -16.52 -9.83
CA ALA A 52 -5.14 -16.92 -10.98
C ALA A 52 -5.84 -18.07 -11.71
N GLN A 53 -5.64 -18.17 -13.02
CA GLN A 53 -6.11 -19.30 -13.81
C GLN A 53 -4.93 -20.19 -14.14
N ASP A 54 -5.09 -21.51 -13.97
CA ASP A 54 -4.12 -22.47 -14.47
C ASP A 54 -4.23 -22.65 -15.99
N ASP A 55 -3.35 -23.46 -16.60
CA ASP A 55 -3.37 -23.76 -18.03
C ASP A 55 -4.67 -24.47 -18.47
N ARG A 56 -5.42 -25.04 -17.53
CA ARG A 56 -6.72 -25.69 -17.72
C ARG A 56 -7.89 -24.70 -17.58
N ARG A 57 -7.60 -23.40 -17.40
CA ARG A 57 -8.55 -22.31 -17.17
C ARG A 57 -9.37 -22.44 -15.88
N VAL A 58 -8.90 -23.21 -14.90
CA VAL A 58 -9.53 -23.36 -13.59
C VAL A 58 -9.11 -22.18 -12.71
N PRO A 59 -10.06 -21.36 -12.21
CA PRO A 59 -9.73 -20.25 -11.33
C PRO A 59 -9.39 -20.76 -9.93
N THR A 60 -8.21 -20.38 -9.45
CA THR A 60 -7.77 -20.57 -8.07
C THR A 60 -7.84 -19.23 -7.36
N TYR A 61 -8.46 -19.20 -6.17
CA TYR A 61 -8.64 -17.99 -5.38
C TYR A 61 -7.83 -18.04 -4.10
N TYR A 62 -7.28 -16.88 -3.71
CA TYR A 62 -6.59 -16.67 -2.44
C TYR A 62 -7.16 -15.45 -1.73
N GLY A 63 -7.55 -15.61 -0.46
CA GLY A 63 -8.14 -14.55 0.33
C GLY A 63 -8.94 -15.10 1.52
N PRO A 64 -9.83 -14.30 2.12
CA PRO A 64 -10.63 -14.75 3.26
C PRO A 64 -11.50 -15.96 2.91
N ALA A 65 -11.36 -17.04 3.69
CA ALA A 65 -12.03 -18.32 3.47
C ALA A 65 -13.55 -18.24 3.17
N PRO A 66 -14.38 -17.44 3.88
CA PRO A 66 -15.81 -17.37 3.56
C PRO A 66 -16.08 -16.78 2.17
N ILE A 67 -15.28 -15.80 1.73
CA ILE A 67 -15.42 -15.15 0.42
C ILE A 67 -14.94 -16.09 -0.68
N VAL A 68 -13.78 -16.74 -0.48
CA VAL A 68 -13.25 -17.72 -1.43
C VAL A 68 -14.24 -18.86 -1.67
N ARG A 69 -14.88 -19.36 -0.60
CA ARG A 69 -15.92 -20.39 -0.73
C ARG A 69 -17.13 -19.91 -1.54
N ALA A 70 -17.57 -18.68 -1.34
CA ALA A 70 -18.68 -18.10 -2.11
C ALA A 70 -18.30 -17.94 -3.60
N LEU A 71 -17.08 -17.48 -3.87
CA LEU A 71 -16.58 -17.31 -5.25
C LEU A 71 -16.39 -18.64 -5.98
N GLY A 72 -15.96 -19.69 -5.28
CA GLY A 72 -15.76 -21.02 -5.87
C GLY A 72 -17.04 -21.68 -6.41
N VAL A 73 -18.21 -21.20 -6.00
CA VAL A 73 -19.51 -21.68 -6.52
C VAL A 73 -19.99 -20.85 -7.72
N LEU A 74 -19.46 -19.64 -7.90
CA LEU A 74 -19.88 -18.75 -8.97
C LEU A 74 -19.21 -19.15 -10.30
N PRO A 75 -19.99 -19.31 -11.39
CA PRO A 75 -19.43 -19.41 -12.72
C PRO A 75 -18.57 -18.19 -13.05
N PHE A 76 -17.42 -18.44 -13.68
CA PHE A 76 -16.46 -17.39 -14.03
C PHE A 76 -17.09 -16.30 -14.90
N GLU A 77 -18.00 -16.66 -15.80
CA GLU A 77 -18.62 -15.74 -16.75
C GLU A 77 -19.57 -14.73 -16.11
N ILE A 78 -20.08 -15.03 -14.90
CA ILE A 78 -21.01 -14.15 -14.18
C ILE A 78 -20.25 -13.03 -13.45
N ILE A 79 -18.97 -13.25 -13.15
CA ILE A 79 -18.15 -12.25 -12.48
C ILE A 79 -17.90 -11.08 -13.44
N PRO A 80 -18.15 -9.82 -13.03
CA PRO A 80 -18.06 -8.66 -13.91
C PRO A 80 -16.61 -8.23 -14.13
N TRP A 81 -15.88 -8.99 -14.95
CA TRP A 81 -14.48 -8.72 -15.27
C TRP A 81 -14.30 -7.40 -16.00
N GLN A 82 -13.39 -6.57 -15.50
CA GLN A 82 -13.09 -5.25 -16.03
C GLN A 82 -11.59 -4.99 -15.98
N ARG A 83 -11.10 -4.18 -16.92
CA ARG A 83 -9.75 -3.64 -16.85
C ARG A 83 -9.76 -2.41 -15.96
N MET A 84 -9.09 -2.48 -14.82
CA MET A 84 -9.06 -1.44 -13.80
C MET A 84 -7.73 -0.68 -13.84
N PRO A 85 -7.74 0.66 -13.70
CA PRO A 85 -6.52 1.44 -13.58
C PRO A 85 -5.85 1.20 -12.22
N TYR A 86 -4.53 1.06 -12.21
CA TYR A 86 -3.75 0.93 -10.97
C TYR A 86 -3.34 2.30 -10.40
N GLN A 87 -3.42 3.38 -11.19
CA GLN A 87 -2.95 4.71 -10.80
C GLN A 87 -3.71 5.27 -9.57
N LEU A 88 -2.98 5.94 -8.67
CA LEU A 88 -3.53 6.84 -7.66
C LEU A 88 -4.52 7.84 -8.30
N PRO A 89 -5.55 8.32 -7.58
CA PRO A 89 -6.07 9.64 -7.91
C PRO A 89 -4.85 10.56 -7.87
N ARG A 90 -4.48 11.16 -9.01
CA ARG A 90 -3.44 12.19 -8.98
C ARG A 90 -3.83 13.16 -7.87
N PRO A 91 -2.94 13.45 -6.89
CA PRO A 91 -3.19 14.61 -6.04
C PRO A 91 -3.46 15.76 -6.99
N ARG A 92 -4.57 16.48 -6.79
CA ARG A 92 -4.80 17.72 -7.56
C ARG A 92 -3.52 18.52 -7.38
N ALA A 93 -2.89 18.91 -8.49
CA ALA A 93 -1.52 19.44 -8.53
C ALA A 93 -1.27 20.73 -7.71
N TRP A 94 -2.24 21.16 -6.90
CA TRP A 94 -2.30 22.43 -6.18
C TRP A 94 -2.48 22.28 -4.66
N GLN A 95 -2.24 21.09 -4.08
CA GLN A 95 -2.47 20.85 -2.64
C GLN A 95 -1.22 20.54 -1.81
N LEU A 96 -0.01 20.70 -2.36
CA LEU A 96 1.16 20.75 -1.47
C LEU A 96 1.18 22.14 -0.83
N PRO A 97 1.15 22.26 0.52
CA PRO A 97 1.55 23.50 1.15
C PRO A 97 2.99 23.72 0.68
N ILE A 98 3.20 24.73 -0.17
CA ILE A 98 4.56 25.22 -0.40
C ILE A 98 5.04 25.59 1.00
N PRO A 99 6.11 24.97 1.54
CA PRO A 99 6.67 25.43 2.79
C PRO A 99 6.93 26.92 2.62
N PRO A 100 6.44 27.79 3.53
CA PRO A 100 6.80 29.20 3.45
C PRO A 100 8.32 29.25 3.33
N GLU A 101 8.82 30.08 2.40
CA GLU A 101 10.26 30.22 2.20
C GLU A 101 10.92 30.39 3.57
N PRO A 102 12.01 29.65 3.85
CA PRO A 102 12.72 29.83 5.10
C PRO A 102 13.03 31.31 5.24
N PRO A 103 12.78 31.93 6.42
CA PRO A 103 13.08 33.33 6.61
C PRO A 103 14.56 33.56 6.25
N PRO A 104 14.91 34.72 5.67
CA PRO A 104 16.29 35.01 5.29
C PRO A 104 17.19 34.70 6.49
N TYR A 105 18.20 33.85 6.25
CA TYR A 105 19.14 33.40 7.28
C TYR A 105 19.80 34.63 7.91
N ASP A 106 19.38 34.98 9.13
CA ASP A 106 19.94 36.11 9.85
C ASP A 106 21.24 35.67 10.53
N SER A 107 22.35 35.91 9.85
CA SER A 107 23.70 35.57 10.31
C SER A 107 24.10 36.28 11.63
N ARG A 108 23.27 37.20 12.12
CA ARG A 108 23.44 37.84 13.44
C ARG A 108 22.98 36.99 14.61
N VAL A 109 22.10 36.01 14.38
CA VAL A 109 21.62 35.12 15.46
C VAL A 109 22.67 34.08 15.82
N LEU A 110 23.50 33.65 14.87
CA LEU A 110 24.54 32.64 15.11
C LEU A 110 25.71 33.15 15.95
N SER A 111 26.03 34.45 15.87
CA SER A 111 27.10 35.06 16.65
C SER A 111 26.71 35.36 18.10
N ALA A 112 25.40 35.33 18.43
CA ALA A 112 24.92 35.47 19.80
C ALA A 112 24.88 34.15 20.59
N SER A 113 24.96 33.00 19.91
CA SER A 113 24.93 31.67 20.55
C SER A 113 26.30 30.98 20.67
N LEU A 114 27.38 31.66 20.25
CA LEU A 114 28.77 31.19 20.42
C LEU A 114 29.51 31.96 21.54
N GLY A 115 28.77 32.47 22.52
CA GLY A 115 29.30 33.27 23.62
C GLY A 115 28.68 32.93 24.97
N ASP A 116 28.32 31.67 25.22
CA ASP A 116 28.10 31.16 26.58
C ASP A 116 28.20 29.63 26.54
N SER A 117 29.41 29.12 26.74
CA SER A 117 29.65 27.69 27.00
C SER A 117 30.37 27.60 28.32
N ASP A 118 29.61 27.73 29.40
CA ASP A 118 30.01 27.20 30.69
C ASP A 118 29.94 25.66 30.59
N PRO A 119 31.05 24.92 30.76
CA PRO A 119 31.00 23.47 30.68
C PRO A 119 30.26 22.87 31.89
N PRO A 120 29.44 21.81 31.70
CA PRO A 120 28.71 21.18 32.80
C PRO A 120 29.66 20.53 33.83
N PRO A 121 29.40 20.65 35.15
CA PRO A 121 30.29 20.13 36.19
C PRO A 121 30.02 18.63 36.41
N CYS A 122 30.46 17.77 35.50
CA CYS A 122 30.48 16.31 35.72
C CYS A 122 31.71 15.68 35.06
N ALA A 123 32.87 15.85 35.69
CA ALA A 123 33.98 14.89 35.64
C ALA A 123 35.01 15.26 36.71
N ARG A 124 34.77 14.86 37.96
CA ARG A 124 35.83 14.82 38.98
C ARG A 124 35.69 13.54 39.80
N THR A 125 36.83 12.83 39.94
CA THR A 125 37.15 11.79 40.94
C THR A 125 36.68 10.37 40.56
N THR A 126 37.47 9.29 40.47
CA THR A 126 38.78 8.85 41.03
C THR A 126 39.26 7.64 40.19
N ALA A 127 40.53 7.55 39.77
CA ALA A 127 41.62 6.81 40.42
C ALA A 127 41.30 5.34 40.80
N SER A 128 41.89 4.38 40.07
CA SER A 128 42.86 3.41 40.61
C SER A 128 43.57 2.66 39.49
#